data_AF-A0A336KZR5-F1
#
_entry.id   AF-A0A336KZR5-F1
#
_cell.length_a   1.000
_cell.length_b   1.000
_cell.length_c   1.000
_cell.angle_alpha   90.00
_cell.angle_beta   90.00
_cell.angle_gamma   90.00
#
_symmetry.space_group_name_H-M   'P 1'
#
loop_
_entity.id
_entity.type
_entity.pdbx_description
1 polymer ?
#
loop_
_entity_poly.entity_id
_entity_poly.type
_entity_poly.pdbx_seq_one_letter_code
_entity_poly.pdbx_strand_id
1 'polypeptide(L)'
;MSVRPHLSLFHNAIIAWVHETNLIEFDSEATDLHQMPDLYKFYDAFKHKIQYKIIADMDLITFLQEYYPDFEFNAEDNNNLSCHEHVYVFALLLYFSCVERKESFFQNAGITIAPTHQKVICKFLSLLTAKPKFDKESLSCIINEILVPCPPLKIFPNIQMETQSQMTPKSTMLNSKTEKIRSLEADLITERYRFEENEAKHQEKLSILLNEIEDLKNSNSALKRELLEKETEISSMTCDLEIDHACQILLKQLSDKNEIIHEFQETIHSLNDENEKLSEKLSEYHERSIQDTNKIVELNDTIHSLEDKLNRAKSRNSALENHIEGLNSFIVNSRRLNESLDDNSFCNKDFVHNIKKNTCSDSLETSYDTIASDSGLHHSPLISRRSYSLSHAPILILNGQRNRKFYRSTTYKDNPDRYLSLADELHCHVIAKAEENDLSIFFDSLHEPRRESKVNEQNIQIFESFIEDQSTIHEEKELDEEEISPACSRLLMKLKQENESLKIANESLALANLSAKRPKRGFKICVIS
;
A
#
# COMPACT_ATOMS: atom_id res chain seq x y z
N MET A 1 24.30 15.52 -33.57
CA MET A 1 24.53 14.06 -33.48
C MET A 1 23.36 13.38 -34.18
N SER A 2 23.60 12.62 -35.25
CA SER A 2 22.54 11.90 -35.99
C SER A 2 22.12 10.67 -35.20
N VAL A 3 20.94 10.71 -34.58
CA VAL A 3 20.35 9.55 -33.89
C VAL A 3 20.10 8.48 -34.95
N ARG A 4 20.74 7.32 -34.80
CA ARG A 4 20.64 6.22 -35.78
C ARG A 4 19.17 5.82 -35.91
N PRO A 5 18.57 5.83 -37.12
CA PRO A 5 17.16 5.52 -37.33
C PRO A 5 16.76 4.10 -36.89
N HIS A 6 17.72 3.22 -36.60
CA HIS A 6 17.47 1.83 -36.23
C HIS A 6 17.21 1.63 -34.73
N LEU A 7 17.78 2.42 -33.82
CA LEU A 7 17.38 2.35 -32.40
C LEU A 7 15.88 2.67 -32.21
N SER A 8 15.28 3.39 -33.16
CA SER A 8 13.87 3.75 -33.13
C SER A 8 12.93 2.54 -33.21
N LEU A 9 13.27 1.44 -33.90
CA LEU A 9 12.28 0.38 -34.14
C LEU A 9 12.00 -0.46 -32.88
N PHE A 10 13.05 -0.88 -32.16
CA PHE A 10 12.88 -1.59 -30.89
C PHE A 10 12.27 -0.67 -29.82
N HIS A 11 12.76 0.57 -29.76
CA HIS A 11 12.18 1.60 -28.89
C HIS A 11 10.68 1.79 -29.12
N ASN A 12 10.25 1.92 -30.38
CA ASN A 12 8.83 2.06 -30.74
C ASN A 12 8.03 0.79 -30.42
N ALA A 13 8.63 -0.39 -30.55
CA ALA A 13 7.98 -1.64 -30.16
C ALA A 13 7.75 -1.71 -28.64
N ILE A 14 8.72 -1.25 -27.83
CA ILE A 14 8.56 -1.14 -26.37
C ILE A 14 7.48 -0.13 -26.01
N ILE A 15 7.49 1.07 -26.60
CA ILE A 15 6.44 2.07 -26.36
C ILE A 15 5.07 1.51 -26.73
N ALA A 16 4.94 0.87 -27.89
CA ALA A 16 3.68 0.27 -28.31
C ALA A 16 3.18 -0.79 -27.32
N TRP A 17 4.08 -1.62 -26.77
CA TRP A 17 3.74 -2.58 -25.74
C TRP A 17 3.28 -1.89 -24.45
N VAL A 18 4.03 -0.90 -23.94
CA VAL A 18 3.66 -0.14 -22.74
C VAL A 18 2.29 0.53 -22.92
N HIS A 19 2.06 1.16 -24.06
CA HIS A 19 0.79 1.78 -24.40
C HIS A 19 -0.37 0.79 -24.36
N GLU A 20 -0.19 -0.39 -24.94
CA GLU A 20 -1.22 -1.43 -24.98
C GLU A 20 -1.59 -1.99 -23.60
N THR A 21 -0.71 -1.85 -22.59
CA THR A 21 -1.04 -2.24 -21.22
C THR A 21 -2.05 -1.31 -20.53
N ASN A 22 -2.23 -0.07 -21.02
CA ASN A 22 -3.08 0.95 -20.40
C ASN A 22 -2.80 1.17 -18.89
N LEU A 23 -1.54 1.00 -18.46
CA LEU A 23 -1.15 1.19 -17.06
C LEU A 23 -0.82 2.65 -16.72
N ILE A 24 -0.51 3.46 -17.72
CA ILE A 24 -0.30 4.90 -17.58
C ILE A 24 -1.06 5.60 -18.70
N GLU A 25 -1.61 6.77 -18.40
CA GLU A 25 -2.14 7.68 -19.40
C GLU A 25 -1.01 8.31 -20.20
N PHE A 26 -1.08 8.16 -21.52
CA PHE A 26 -0.19 8.87 -22.43
C PHE A 26 -0.84 10.21 -22.77
N ASP A 27 -0.16 11.32 -22.49
CA ASP A 27 -0.60 12.63 -22.94
C ASP A 27 -0.68 12.62 -24.48
N SER A 28 -1.90 12.65 -25.00
CA SER A 28 -2.20 12.61 -26.44
C SER A 28 -1.61 13.80 -27.22
N GLU A 29 -1.08 14.81 -26.52
CA GLU A 29 -0.42 15.99 -27.09
C GLU A 29 1.11 15.85 -27.20
N ALA A 30 1.71 14.81 -26.62
CA ALA A 30 3.14 14.53 -26.75
C ALA A 30 3.44 13.90 -28.11
N THR A 31 3.50 14.73 -29.16
CA THR A 31 3.90 14.33 -30.53
C THR A 31 5.35 13.83 -30.66
N ASP A 32 6.16 13.90 -29.60
CA ASP A 32 7.49 13.31 -29.58
C ASP A 32 7.41 11.81 -29.29
N LEU A 33 7.33 11.03 -30.37
CA LEU A 33 7.45 9.56 -30.42
C LEU A 33 8.75 9.00 -29.76
N HIS A 34 9.57 9.87 -29.18
CA HIS A 34 10.89 9.62 -28.61
C HIS A 34 10.95 9.77 -27.09
N GLN A 35 9.90 10.29 -26.43
CA GLN A 35 9.86 10.31 -24.97
C GLN A 35 9.35 8.96 -24.44
N MET A 36 10.20 8.28 -23.67
CA MET A 36 9.79 7.09 -22.93
C MET A 36 8.78 7.50 -21.84
N PRO A 37 7.70 6.72 -21.64
CA PRO A 37 6.76 6.96 -20.56
C PRO A 37 7.46 6.91 -19.19
N ASP A 38 6.84 7.56 -18.20
CA ASP A 38 7.34 7.64 -16.84
C ASP A 38 7.53 6.23 -16.25
N LEU A 39 8.79 5.82 -16.13
CA LEU A 39 9.17 4.47 -15.72
C LEU A 39 8.68 4.14 -14.31
N TYR A 40 8.72 5.11 -13.39
CA TYR A 40 8.35 4.88 -11.99
C TYR A 40 6.85 4.72 -11.85
N LYS A 41 6.07 5.61 -12.48
CA LYS A 41 4.60 5.47 -12.54
C LYS A 41 4.19 4.16 -13.21
N PHE A 42 4.90 3.75 -14.26
CA PHE A 42 4.63 2.48 -14.92
C PHE A 42 4.86 1.32 -13.96
N TYR A 43 6.02 1.32 -13.29
CA TYR A 43 6.43 0.25 -12.40
C TYR A 43 5.46 0.10 -11.22
N ASP A 44 5.00 1.22 -10.66
CA ASP A 44 3.98 1.23 -9.60
C ASP A 44 2.66 0.61 -10.06
N ALA A 45 2.21 0.88 -11.29
CA ALA A 45 1.02 0.22 -11.82
C ALA A 45 1.28 -1.26 -12.19
N PHE A 46 2.49 -1.55 -12.68
CA PHE A 46 2.94 -2.89 -13.09
C PHE A 46 2.95 -3.87 -11.92
N LYS A 47 3.50 -3.49 -10.76
CA LYS A 47 3.56 -4.36 -9.56
C LYS A 47 2.17 -4.77 -9.07
N HIS A 48 1.15 -3.92 -9.22
CA HIS A 48 -0.22 -4.24 -8.86
C HIS A 48 -0.90 -5.24 -9.82
N LYS A 49 -0.39 -5.39 -11.04
CA LYS A 49 -0.92 -6.35 -12.04
C LYS A 49 -0.25 -7.70 -11.99
N ILE A 50 0.97 -7.80 -11.50
CA ILE A 50 1.64 -9.08 -11.32
C ILE A 50 1.04 -9.82 -10.13
N GLN A 51 0.63 -11.08 -10.31
CA GLN A 51 -0.03 -11.87 -9.26
C GLN A 51 0.98 -12.43 -8.23
N TYR A 52 2.04 -11.70 -7.94
CA TYR A 52 3.16 -12.15 -7.12
C TYR A 52 3.36 -11.21 -5.93
N LYS A 53 2.85 -11.64 -4.77
CA LYS A 53 2.80 -10.82 -3.54
C LYS A 53 4.14 -10.23 -3.13
N ILE A 54 5.24 -10.92 -3.41
CA ILE A 54 6.59 -10.48 -3.02
C ILE A 54 7.00 -9.18 -3.75
N ILE A 55 6.51 -8.94 -4.97
CA ILE A 55 6.87 -7.75 -5.77
C ILE A 55 6.04 -6.53 -5.40
N ALA A 56 4.86 -6.72 -4.80
CA ALA A 56 3.95 -5.62 -4.47
C ALA A 56 4.60 -4.56 -3.56
N ASP A 57 5.52 -4.99 -2.70
CA ASP A 57 6.20 -4.13 -1.72
C ASP A 57 7.62 -3.72 -2.14
N MET A 58 8.10 -4.17 -3.31
CA MET A 58 9.46 -3.86 -3.79
C MET A 58 9.48 -2.57 -4.59
N ASP A 59 10.44 -1.69 -4.31
CA ASP A 59 10.76 -0.57 -5.19
C ASP A 59 11.48 -1.06 -6.47
N LEU A 60 11.57 -0.18 -7.47
CA LEU A 60 12.14 -0.53 -8.78
C LEU A 60 13.62 -0.95 -8.68
N ILE A 61 14.39 -0.29 -7.81
CA ILE A 61 15.82 -0.51 -7.65
C ILE A 61 16.07 -1.88 -7.01
N THR A 62 15.35 -2.19 -5.93
CA THR A 62 15.41 -3.48 -5.24
C THR A 62 14.99 -4.61 -6.19
N PHE A 63 13.93 -4.39 -6.97
CA PHE A 63 13.51 -5.35 -7.99
C PHE A 63 14.61 -5.65 -9.01
N LEU A 64 15.27 -4.61 -9.54
CA LEU A 64 16.36 -4.78 -10.50
C LEU A 64 17.54 -5.53 -9.87
N GLN A 65 17.93 -5.20 -8.64
CA GLN A 65 19.04 -5.85 -7.94
C GLN A 65 18.75 -7.32 -7.59
N GLU A 66 17.50 -7.65 -7.24
CA GLU A 66 17.12 -9.00 -6.84
C GLU A 66 16.95 -9.95 -8.04
N TYR A 67 16.26 -9.50 -9.10
CA TYR A 67 15.96 -10.34 -10.26
C TYR A 67 17.01 -10.25 -11.37
N TYR A 68 17.75 -9.14 -11.44
CA TYR A 68 18.77 -8.90 -12.46
C TYR A 68 20.08 -8.38 -11.83
N PRO A 69 20.74 -9.18 -10.95
CA PRO A 69 21.92 -8.73 -10.20
C PRO A 69 23.13 -8.38 -11.07
N ASP A 70 23.22 -8.94 -12.29
CA ASP A 70 24.27 -8.63 -13.26
C ASP A 70 23.98 -7.31 -14.04
N PHE A 71 22.82 -6.68 -13.85
CA PHE A 71 22.44 -5.46 -14.55
C PHE A 71 22.95 -4.23 -13.78
N GLU A 72 24.07 -3.67 -14.23
CA GLU A 72 24.59 -2.40 -13.72
C GLU A 72 23.82 -1.20 -14.30
N PHE A 73 23.26 -0.38 -13.42
CA PHE A 73 22.51 0.83 -13.75
C PHE A 73 23.15 2.08 -13.13
N ASN A 74 23.03 3.20 -13.83
CA ASN A 74 23.52 4.50 -13.43
C ASN A 74 22.38 5.28 -12.74
N ALA A 75 22.38 5.26 -11.41
CA ALA A 75 21.53 6.15 -10.63
C ALA A 75 22.13 7.57 -10.64
N GLU A 76 21.31 8.57 -10.95
CA GLU A 76 21.62 9.99 -10.76
C GLU A 76 21.56 10.35 -9.26
N ASP A 77 22.05 11.53 -8.88
CA ASP A 77 22.23 11.99 -7.48
C ASP A 77 20.98 11.87 -6.58
N ASN A 78 19.79 11.72 -7.18
CA ASN A 78 18.51 11.58 -6.48
C ASN A 78 18.00 10.13 -6.38
N ASN A 79 18.85 9.12 -6.57
CA ASN A 79 18.46 7.71 -6.73
C ASN A 79 17.49 7.46 -7.90
N ASN A 80 17.42 8.38 -8.87
CA ASN A 80 16.61 8.19 -10.07
C ASN A 80 17.47 7.59 -11.18
N LEU A 81 16.92 6.63 -11.92
CA LEU A 81 17.57 6.04 -13.07
C LEU A 81 17.68 7.09 -14.18
N SER A 82 18.82 7.12 -14.86
CA SER A 82 18.98 8.02 -15.99
C SER A 82 17.99 7.66 -17.10
N CYS A 83 17.46 8.66 -17.80
CA CYS A 83 16.49 8.46 -18.90
C CYS A 83 17.02 7.52 -20.00
N HIS A 84 18.34 7.43 -20.17
CA HIS A 84 19.00 6.51 -21.10
C HIS A 84 18.84 5.04 -20.73
N GLU A 85 18.48 4.74 -19.48
CA GLU A 85 18.34 3.39 -18.95
C GLU A 85 16.92 2.85 -19.05
N HIS A 86 15.93 3.72 -19.21
CA HIS A 86 14.51 3.36 -19.24
C HIS A 86 14.20 2.27 -20.27
N VAL A 87 14.78 2.36 -21.47
CA VAL A 87 14.57 1.37 -22.54
C VAL A 87 15.00 -0.04 -22.10
N TYR A 88 16.14 -0.14 -21.42
CA TYR A 88 16.65 -1.42 -20.95
C TYR A 88 15.79 -1.96 -19.81
N VAL A 89 15.37 -1.09 -18.88
CA VAL A 89 14.50 -1.47 -17.77
C VAL A 89 13.13 -1.94 -18.27
N PHE A 90 12.50 -1.22 -19.20
CA PHE A 90 11.27 -1.68 -19.82
C PHE A 90 11.44 -3.01 -20.55
N ALA A 91 12.57 -3.24 -21.20
CA ALA A 91 12.87 -4.51 -21.86
C ALA A 91 13.01 -5.66 -20.84
N LEU A 92 13.59 -5.40 -19.66
CA LEU A 92 13.64 -6.35 -18.55
C LEU A 92 12.26 -6.61 -17.95
N LEU A 93 11.44 -5.58 -17.72
CA LEU A 93 10.05 -5.73 -17.24
C LEU A 93 9.19 -6.53 -18.23
N LEU A 94 9.36 -6.31 -19.54
CA LEU A 94 8.74 -7.09 -20.59
C LEU A 94 9.16 -8.56 -20.53
N TYR A 95 10.47 -8.83 -20.40
CA TYR A 95 10.96 -10.20 -20.27
C TYR A 95 10.43 -10.89 -19.01
N PHE A 96 10.51 -10.20 -17.87
CA PHE A 96 10.03 -10.69 -16.58
C PHE A 96 8.56 -11.09 -16.64
N SER A 97 7.72 -10.19 -17.14
CA SER A 97 6.27 -10.41 -17.20
C SER A 97 5.88 -11.45 -18.25
N CYS A 98 6.45 -11.40 -19.45
CA CYS A 98 6.03 -12.28 -20.55
C CYS A 98 6.69 -13.67 -20.54
N VAL A 99 7.93 -13.80 -20.07
CA VAL A 99 8.70 -15.06 -20.17
C VAL A 99 8.87 -15.72 -18.81
N GLU A 100 9.34 -14.97 -17.81
CA GLU A 100 9.69 -15.51 -16.51
C GLU A 100 8.45 -15.86 -15.68
N ARG A 101 7.49 -14.92 -15.60
CA ARG A 101 6.22 -15.10 -14.89
C ARG A 101 5.08 -15.57 -15.78
N LYS A 102 5.19 -15.36 -17.10
CA LYS A 102 4.16 -15.73 -18.09
C LYS A 102 2.78 -15.14 -17.75
N GLU A 103 2.78 -13.88 -17.34
CA GLU A 103 1.58 -13.16 -16.94
C GLU A 103 0.69 -12.90 -18.17
N SER A 104 -0.51 -13.49 -18.16
CA SER A 104 -1.44 -13.46 -19.30
C SER A 104 -1.82 -12.04 -19.72
N PHE A 105 -1.94 -11.11 -18.76
CA PHE A 105 -2.23 -9.70 -19.03
C PHE A 105 -1.18 -9.06 -19.96
N PHE A 106 0.11 -9.22 -19.63
CA PHE A 106 1.20 -8.64 -20.41
C PHE A 106 1.46 -9.38 -21.72
N GLN A 107 1.24 -10.70 -21.75
CA GLN A 107 1.30 -11.48 -22.98
C GLN A 107 0.21 -11.06 -23.98
N ASN A 108 -1.02 -10.83 -23.50
CA ASN A 108 -2.12 -10.34 -24.33
C ASN A 108 -1.80 -8.96 -24.91
N ALA A 109 -1.24 -8.04 -24.12
CA ALA A 109 -0.77 -6.75 -24.62
C ALA A 109 0.26 -6.92 -25.76
N GLY A 110 1.22 -7.86 -25.60
CA GLY A 110 2.18 -8.20 -26.65
C GLY A 110 1.57 -8.80 -27.92
N ILE A 111 0.37 -9.37 -27.87
CA ILE A 111 -0.34 -9.95 -29.03
C ILE A 111 -1.22 -8.92 -29.74
N THR A 112 -1.66 -7.86 -29.05
CA THR A 112 -2.55 -6.84 -29.63
C THR A 112 -1.80 -5.78 -30.44
N ILE A 113 -0.53 -5.51 -30.12
CA ILE A 113 0.30 -4.53 -30.86
C ILE A 113 0.51 -4.92 -32.33
N ALA A 114 0.95 -3.97 -33.18
CA ALA A 114 1.17 -4.21 -34.60
C ALA A 114 2.11 -5.41 -34.90
N PRO A 115 1.84 -6.25 -35.94
CA PRO A 115 2.64 -7.44 -36.23
C PRO A 115 4.14 -7.20 -36.46
N THR A 116 4.51 -6.00 -36.91
CA THR A 116 5.91 -5.57 -37.05
C THR A 116 6.60 -5.49 -35.69
N HIS A 117 5.96 -4.88 -34.69
CA HIS A 117 6.47 -4.78 -33.32
C HIS A 117 6.46 -6.14 -32.62
N GLN A 118 5.43 -6.97 -32.86
CA GLN A 118 5.40 -8.35 -32.35
C GLN A 118 6.63 -9.14 -32.79
N LYS A 119 6.96 -9.11 -34.09
CA LYS A 119 8.15 -9.81 -34.61
C LYS A 119 9.45 -9.34 -33.94
N VAL A 120 9.57 -8.03 -33.71
CA VAL A 120 10.73 -7.42 -33.03
C VAL A 120 10.81 -7.90 -31.58
N ILE A 121 9.71 -7.86 -30.83
CA ILE A 121 9.63 -8.33 -29.44
C ILE A 121 9.87 -9.84 -29.35
N CYS A 122 9.25 -10.65 -30.21
CA CYS A 122 9.47 -12.10 -30.22
C CYS A 122 10.94 -12.44 -30.51
N LYS A 123 11.57 -11.77 -31.48
CA LYS A 123 13.00 -11.95 -31.78
C LYS A 123 13.84 -11.56 -30.56
N PHE A 124 13.54 -10.42 -29.93
CA PHE A 124 14.21 -9.98 -28.69
C PHE A 124 14.14 -11.02 -27.59
N LEU A 125 12.92 -11.44 -27.21
CA LEU A 125 12.72 -12.41 -26.14
C LEU A 125 13.42 -13.74 -26.46
N SER A 126 13.37 -14.20 -27.72
CA SER A 126 14.06 -15.43 -28.12
C SER A 126 15.59 -15.37 -27.98
N LEU A 127 16.20 -14.23 -28.33
CA LEU A 127 17.64 -14.02 -28.19
C LEU A 127 18.02 -13.86 -26.71
N LEU A 128 17.17 -13.19 -25.94
CA LEU A 128 17.40 -12.94 -24.52
C LEU A 128 17.30 -14.23 -23.69
N THR A 129 16.31 -15.09 -23.95
CA THR A 129 16.19 -16.40 -23.29
C THR A 129 17.38 -17.32 -23.57
N ALA A 130 18.11 -17.11 -24.66
CA ALA A 130 19.32 -17.88 -24.98
C ALA A 130 20.56 -17.42 -24.21
N LYS A 131 20.50 -16.30 -23.48
CA LYS A 131 21.64 -15.78 -22.71
C LYS A 131 21.60 -16.25 -21.26
N PRO A 132 22.77 -16.55 -20.66
CA PRO A 132 22.87 -16.94 -19.25
C PRO A 132 22.88 -15.76 -18.28
N LYS A 133 23.12 -14.53 -18.77
CA LYS A 133 23.29 -13.31 -17.97
C LYS A 133 22.58 -12.12 -18.60
N PHE A 134 22.11 -11.20 -17.76
CA PHE A 134 21.33 -10.02 -18.15
C PHE A 134 22.11 -8.72 -17.87
N ASP A 135 23.33 -8.60 -18.39
CA ASP A 135 24.10 -7.35 -18.30
C ASP A 135 23.70 -6.35 -19.40
N LYS A 136 24.06 -5.08 -19.19
CA LYS A 136 23.73 -3.96 -20.08
C LYS A 136 24.35 -4.13 -21.48
N GLU A 137 25.57 -4.66 -21.56
CA GLU A 137 26.24 -4.94 -22.84
C GLU A 137 25.50 -6.01 -23.65
N SER A 138 25.06 -7.09 -23.00
CA SER A 138 24.29 -8.16 -23.62
C SER A 138 22.96 -7.66 -24.15
N LEU A 139 22.23 -6.85 -23.36
CA LEU A 139 20.99 -6.21 -23.81
C LEU A 139 21.24 -5.29 -25.01
N SER A 140 22.28 -4.46 -24.96
CA SER A 140 22.66 -3.58 -26.08
C SER A 140 23.03 -4.38 -27.34
N CYS A 141 23.80 -5.47 -27.20
CA CYS A 141 24.14 -6.36 -28.30
C CYS A 141 22.90 -6.98 -28.94
N ILE A 142 21.97 -7.50 -28.13
CA ILE A 142 20.72 -8.10 -28.63
C ILE A 142 19.87 -7.06 -29.35
N ILE A 143 19.69 -5.88 -28.75
CA ILE A 143 18.93 -4.78 -29.37
C ILE A 143 19.55 -4.42 -30.72
N ASN A 144 20.88 -4.32 -30.81
CA ASN A 144 21.57 -4.06 -32.08
C ASN A 144 21.44 -5.22 -33.08
N GLU A 145 21.46 -6.47 -32.64
CA GLU A 145 21.35 -7.66 -33.49
C GLU A 145 19.96 -7.82 -34.11
N ILE A 146 18.92 -7.40 -33.41
CA ILE A 146 17.55 -7.36 -33.95
C ILE A 146 17.48 -6.41 -35.16
N LEU A 147 18.33 -5.39 -35.17
CA LEU A 147 18.32 -4.27 -36.11
C LEU A 147 19.20 -4.47 -37.36
N VAL A 148 20.10 -5.46 -37.39
CA VAL A 148 20.96 -5.71 -38.56
C VAL A 148 20.20 -6.51 -39.63
N PRO A 149 19.96 -5.94 -40.82
CA PRO A 149 19.60 -6.72 -42.00
C PRO A 149 20.86 -7.47 -42.48
N CYS A 150 20.72 -8.76 -42.78
CA CYS A 150 21.77 -9.66 -43.30
C CYS A 150 22.61 -9.02 -44.46
N PRO A 151 23.93 -9.32 -44.62
CA PRO A 151 24.82 -8.53 -45.47
C PRO A 151 24.72 -8.82 -47.00
N PRO A 152 25.19 -7.87 -47.85
CA PRO A 152 25.06 -7.91 -49.31
C PRO A 152 26.21 -8.63 -50.05
N LEU A 153 25.90 -9.04 -51.30
CA LEU A 153 26.71 -9.79 -52.26
C LEU A 153 27.98 -9.05 -52.77
N LYS A 154 29.08 -9.82 -52.98
CA LYS A 154 30.38 -9.38 -53.53
C LYS A 154 30.37 -9.32 -55.08
N ILE A 155 30.98 -8.30 -55.68
CA ILE A 155 31.31 -8.22 -57.13
C ILE A 155 32.76 -7.72 -57.31
N PHE A 156 33.49 -8.33 -58.27
CA PHE A 156 34.94 -8.29 -58.56
C PHE A 156 35.43 -7.05 -59.36
N PRO A 157 36.76 -6.78 -59.43
CA PRO A 157 37.37 -5.91 -60.46
C PRO A 157 38.44 -6.62 -61.33
N ASN A 158 38.58 -6.22 -62.60
CA ASN A 158 39.84 -6.35 -63.36
C ASN A 158 39.89 -5.46 -64.65
N ILE A 159 41.08 -4.95 -64.98
CA ILE A 159 41.79 -4.94 -66.29
C ILE A 159 42.71 -3.70 -66.49
N GLN A 160 43.91 -3.97 -67.02
CA GLN A 160 45.09 -3.12 -67.23
C GLN A 160 45.23 -2.49 -68.64
N MET A 161 46.06 -1.43 -68.68
CA MET A 161 47.02 -0.85 -69.67
C MET A 161 47.14 -1.36 -71.13
N GLU A 162 47.53 -0.43 -72.03
CA GLU A 162 48.60 -0.64 -73.05
C GLU A 162 49.12 0.67 -73.70
N THR A 163 50.43 0.70 -74.03
CA THR A 163 51.20 1.80 -74.67
C THR A 163 52.05 1.23 -75.82
N GLN A 164 52.12 1.88 -76.98
CA GLN A 164 53.13 1.60 -78.01
C GLN A 164 53.61 2.87 -78.76
N SER A 165 54.91 2.89 -79.06
CA SER A 165 55.69 3.92 -79.77
C SER A 165 56.56 3.22 -80.83
N GLN A 166 56.82 3.84 -81.99
CA GLN A 166 58.00 3.53 -82.84
C GLN A 166 58.34 4.56 -83.96
N MET A 167 59.61 5.00 -83.92
CA MET A 167 60.69 5.20 -84.93
C MET A 167 60.53 5.76 -86.39
N THR A 168 61.52 6.63 -86.74
CA THR A 168 62.02 7.33 -87.98
C THR A 168 62.58 6.40 -89.11
N PRO A 169 63.15 6.78 -90.33
CA PRO A 169 63.95 7.99 -90.77
C PRO A 169 64.02 8.40 -92.31
N LYS A 170 64.71 9.51 -92.71
CA LYS A 170 65.77 9.62 -93.80
C LYS A 170 66.11 11.05 -94.36
N SER A 171 67.42 11.33 -94.37
CA SER A 171 68.35 12.20 -95.14
C SER A 171 68.01 13.57 -95.79
N THR A 172 66.81 13.90 -96.27
CA THR A 172 66.41 15.31 -96.53
C THR A 172 65.82 15.96 -95.28
N MET A 173 65.39 15.08 -94.37
CA MET A 173 65.24 15.32 -92.94
C MET A 173 66.45 15.94 -92.26
N LEU A 174 67.67 15.91 -92.80
CA LEU A 174 68.84 16.31 -92.00
C LEU A 174 68.87 17.82 -91.74
N ASN A 175 68.64 18.66 -92.74
CA ASN A 175 68.54 20.11 -92.55
C ASN A 175 67.26 20.50 -91.79
N SER A 176 66.13 19.86 -92.09
CA SER A 176 64.90 20.06 -91.31
C SER A 176 65.04 19.54 -89.87
N LYS A 177 65.85 18.50 -89.63
CA LYS A 177 66.24 18.03 -88.30
C LYS A 177 67.15 19.03 -87.64
N THR A 178 68.12 19.62 -88.33
CA THR A 178 69.02 20.62 -87.72
C THR A 178 68.24 21.86 -87.29
N GLU A 179 67.27 22.30 -88.08
CA GLU A 179 66.39 23.43 -87.73
C GLU A 179 65.38 23.05 -86.65
N LYS A 180 64.81 21.84 -86.71
CA LYS A 180 63.97 21.29 -85.64
C LYS A 180 64.75 21.05 -84.36
N ILE A 181 66.03 20.66 -84.42
CA ILE A 181 66.93 20.51 -83.27
C ILE A 181 67.16 21.88 -82.65
N ARG A 182 67.46 22.92 -83.44
CA ARG A 182 67.59 24.29 -82.91
C ARG A 182 66.30 24.82 -82.28
N SER A 183 65.15 24.56 -82.89
CA SER A 183 63.84 24.88 -82.30
C SER A 183 63.62 24.12 -80.99
N LEU A 184 63.90 22.82 -80.97
CA LEU A 184 63.78 21.99 -79.78
C LEU A 184 64.76 22.41 -78.68
N GLU A 185 65.98 22.83 -79.02
CA GLU A 185 66.95 23.38 -78.07
C GLU A 185 66.42 24.68 -77.44
N ALA A 186 65.82 25.57 -78.23
CA ALA A 186 65.19 26.79 -77.71
C ALA A 186 63.99 26.49 -76.79
N ASP A 187 63.15 25.52 -77.17
CA ASP A 187 62.02 25.07 -76.34
C ASP A 187 62.52 24.43 -75.04
N LEU A 188 63.58 23.61 -75.10
CA LEU A 188 64.16 22.94 -73.94
C LEU A 188 64.83 23.94 -72.99
N ILE A 189 65.49 24.97 -73.52
CA ILE A 189 66.00 26.09 -72.71
C ILE A 189 64.85 26.83 -72.01
N THR A 190 63.76 27.11 -72.73
CA THR A 190 62.59 27.81 -72.17
C THR A 190 61.91 26.98 -71.07
N GLU A 191 61.75 25.68 -71.28
CA GLU A 191 61.22 24.75 -70.27
C GLU A 191 62.17 24.61 -69.07
N ARG A 192 63.49 24.62 -69.28
CA ARG A 192 64.47 24.63 -68.18
C ARG A 192 64.31 25.86 -67.29
N TYR A 193 64.14 27.05 -67.89
CA TYR A 193 63.86 28.28 -67.13
C TYR A 193 62.53 28.21 -66.38
N ARG A 194 61.46 27.70 -67.01
CA ARG A 194 60.16 27.51 -66.33
C ARG A 194 60.26 26.53 -65.15
N PHE A 195 61.07 25.48 -65.30
CA PHE A 195 61.29 24.51 -64.23
C PHE A 195 62.07 25.14 -63.06
N GLU A 196 63.14 25.88 -63.34
CA GLU A 196 63.91 26.61 -62.32
C GLU A 196 63.04 27.66 -61.59
N GLU A 197 62.17 28.37 -62.31
CA GLU A 197 61.23 29.33 -61.71
C GLU A 197 60.19 28.64 -60.81
N ASN A 198 59.65 27.49 -61.26
CA ASN A 198 58.71 26.70 -60.46
C ASN A 198 59.40 26.11 -59.22
N GLU A 199 60.63 25.63 -59.34
CA GLU A 199 61.44 25.13 -58.22
C GLU A 199 61.67 26.22 -57.17
N ALA A 200 62.01 27.44 -57.60
CA ALA A 200 62.13 28.59 -56.71
C ALA A 200 60.80 28.92 -55.99
N LYS A 201 59.67 28.94 -56.71
CA LYS A 201 58.33 29.13 -56.11
C LYS A 201 57.97 28.02 -55.12
N HIS A 202 58.36 26.78 -55.40
CA HIS A 202 58.13 25.65 -54.49
C HIS A 202 58.99 25.76 -53.24
N GLN A 203 60.27 26.15 -53.36
CA GLN A 203 61.14 26.41 -52.21
C GLN A 203 60.61 27.55 -51.33
N GLU A 204 60.09 28.61 -51.93
CA GLU A 204 59.46 29.71 -51.19
C GLU A 204 58.22 29.24 -50.41
N LYS A 205 57.32 28.47 -51.05
CA LYS A 205 56.16 27.88 -50.38
C LYS A 205 56.54 26.97 -49.22
N LEU A 206 57.60 26.15 -49.38
CA LEU A 206 58.10 25.30 -48.31
C LEU A 206 58.62 26.12 -47.13
N SER A 207 59.32 27.24 -47.39
CA SER A 207 59.79 28.14 -46.34
C SER A 207 58.64 28.74 -45.53
N ILE A 208 57.55 29.15 -46.20
CA ILE A 208 56.35 29.69 -45.53
C ILE A 208 55.67 28.64 -44.65
N LEU A 209 55.44 27.43 -45.17
CA LEU A 209 54.81 26.35 -44.42
C LEU A 209 55.63 25.89 -43.20
N LEU A 210 56.96 25.91 -43.31
CA LEU A 210 57.84 25.59 -42.18
C LEU A 210 57.71 26.61 -41.04
N ASN A 211 57.59 27.89 -41.36
CA ASN A 211 57.37 28.94 -40.35
C ASN A 211 56.00 28.77 -39.67
N GLU A 212 54.94 28.49 -40.44
CA GLU A 212 53.60 28.26 -39.89
C GLU A 212 53.54 27.05 -38.96
N ILE A 213 54.25 25.96 -39.30
CA ILE A 213 54.35 24.78 -38.44
C ILE A 213 55.03 25.13 -37.10
N GLU A 214 56.09 25.95 -37.13
CA GLU A 214 56.79 26.34 -35.90
C GLU A 214 55.92 27.27 -35.04
N ASP A 215 55.17 28.18 -35.63
CA ASP A 215 54.21 29.04 -34.92
C ASP A 215 53.09 28.22 -34.25
N LEU A 216 52.52 27.25 -34.97
CA LEU A 216 51.50 26.35 -34.42
C LEU A 216 52.05 25.49 -33.27
N LYS A 217 53.28 25.01 -33.39
CA LYS A 217 53.96 24.24 -32.35
C LYS A 217 54.18 25.09 -31.09
N ASN A 218 54.59 26.34 -31.27
CA ASN A 218 54.75 27.29 -30.16
C ASN A 218 53.41 27.58 -29.48
N SER A 219 52.35 27.82 -30.24
CA SER A 219 50.99 28.03 -29.71
C SER A 219 50.48 26.81 -28.93
N ASN A 220 50.67 25.60 -29.45
CA ASN A 220 50.27 24.36 -28.77
C ASN A 220 51.05 24.14 -27.46
N SER A 221 52.35 24.48 -27.44
CA SER A 221 53.14 24.44 -26.21
C SER A 221 52.66 25.42 -25.13
N ALA A 222 52.13 26.58 -25.55
CA ALA A 222 51.55 27.56 -24.62
C ALA A 222 50.23 27.07 -24.04
N LEU A 223 49.33 26.56 -24.87
CA LEU A 223 48.04 26.01 -24.44
C LEU A 223 48.20 24.83 -23.48
N LYS A 224 49.18 23.93 -23.72
CA LYS A 224 49.47 22.83 -22.78
C LYS A 224 49.89 23.32 -21.40
N ARG A 225 50.62 24.43 -21.32
CA ARG A 225 51.05 25.00 -20.05
C ARG A 225 49.88 25.62 -19.29
N GLU A 226 49.01 26.34 -19.99
CA GLU A 226 47.81 26.96 -19.42
C GLU A 226 46.83 25.89 -18.88
N LEU A 227 46.67 24.77 -19.61
CA LEU A 227 45.83 23.66 -19.18
C LEU A 227 46.35 23.04 -17.88
N LEU A 228 47.67 22.81 -17.78
CA LEU A 228 48.30 22.26 -16.57
C LEU A 228 48.11 23.20 -15.36
N GLU A 229 48.25 24.51 -15.57
CA GLU A 229 48.03 25.51 -14.52
C GLU A 229 46.57 25.48 -14.03
N LYS A 230 45.60 25.36 -14.94
CA LYS A 230 44.18 25.24 -14.59
C LYS A 230 43.86 23.93 -13.86
N GLU A 231 44.46 22.81 -14.24
CA GLU A 231 44.31 21.54 -13.51
C GLU A 231 44.84 21.63 -12.08
N THR A 232 45.96 22.34 -11.87
CA THR A 232 46.50 22.57 -10.52
C THR A 232 45.64 23.53 -9.69
N GLU A 233 45.04 24.55 -10.31
CA GLU A 233 44.08 25.45 -9.65
C GLU A 233 42.84 24.68 -9.19
N ILE A 234 42.27 23.81 -10.04
CA ILE A 234 41.11 22.99 -9.70
C ILE A 234 41.43 22.03 -8.55
N SER A 235 42.60 21.37 -8.59
CA SER A 235 43.04 20.41 -7.56
C SER A 235 43.38 21.08 -6.21
N SER A 236 43.64 22.39 -6.21
CA SER A 236 43.86 23.17 -4.98
C SER A 236 42.59 23.86 -4.48
N MET A 237 41.57 24.01 -5.33
CA MET A 237 40.23 24.50 -4.97
C MET A 237 39.28 23.40 -4.49
N THR A 238 39.59 22.12 -4.72
CA THR A 238 38.88 20.99 -4.11
C THR A 238 39.17 20.97 -2.60
N CYS A 239 38.30 21.67 -1.86
CA CYS A 239 38.26 21.76 -0.41
C CYS A 239 37.76 20.43 0.21
N ASP A 240 38.43 19.33 -0.12
CA ASP A 240 38.01 17.97 0.23
C ASP A 240 37.92 17.78 1.76
N LEU A 241 38.74 18.52 2.53
CA LEU A 241 38.75 18.46 3.99
C LEU A 241 37.48 19.03 4.65
N GLU A 242 36.89 20.09 4.10
CA GLU A 242 35.66 20.68 4.67
C GLU A 242 34.45 19.81 4.39
N ILE A 243 34.39 19.22 3.20
CA ILE A 243 33.34 18.28 2.78
C ILE A 243 33.44 17.00 3.62
N ASP A 244 34.63 16.43 3.77
CA ASP A 244 34.84 15.24 4.59
C ASP A 244 34.45 15.46 6.05
N HIS A 245 34.79 16.61 6.62
CA HIS A 245 34.41 16.96 7.98
C HIS A 245 32.88 17.11 8.12
N ALA A 246 32.21 17.76 7.16
CA ALA A 246 30.75 17.85 7.14
C ALA A 246 30.08 16.47 7.04
N CYS A 247 30.61 15.58 6.19
CA CYS A 247 30.16 14.19 6.06
C CYS A 247 30.29 13.43 7.38
N GLN A 248 31.42 13.57 8.09
CA GLN A 248 31.61 12.93 9.39
C GLN A 248 30.62 13.42 10.46
N ILE A 249 30.31 14.72 10.48
CA ILE A 249 29.30 15.29 11.38
C ILE A 249 27.92 14.70 11.08
N LEU A 250 27.53 14.64 9.81
CA LEU A 250 26.23 14.11 9.40
C LEU A 250 26.11 12.61 9.72
N LEU A 251 27.17 11.83 9.51
CA LEU A 251 27.20 10.41 9.89
C LEU A 251 27.03 10.21 11.39
N LYS A 252 27.66 11.05 12.21
CA LYS A 252 27.46 11.02 13.66
C LYS A 252 26.02 11.36 14.05
N GLN A 253 25.44 12.41 13.47
CA GLN A 253 24.05 12.79 13.72
C GLN A 253 23.06 11.70 13.29
N LEU A 254 23.34 10.99 12.18
CA LEU A 254 22.53 9.85 11.75
C LEU A 254 22.63 8.69 12.75
N SER A 255 23.83 8.41 13.26
CA SER A 255 24.04 7.40 14.31
C SER A 255 23.23 7.72 15.58
N ASP A 256 23.34 8.94 16.08
CA ASP A 256 22.63 9.38 17.30
C ASP A 256 21.10 9.30 17.10
N LYS A 257 20.59 9.70 15.92
CA LYS A 257 19.17 9.59 15.60
C LYS A 257 18.69 8.14 15.48
N ASN A 258 19.51 7.24 14.94
CA ASN A 258 19.16 5.82 14.84
C ASN A 258 19.07 5.15 16.22
N GLU A 259 19.91 5.55 17.18
CA GLU A 259 19.82 5.10 18.57
C GLU A 259 18.50 5.54 19.22
N ILE A 260 18.10 6.81 19.04
CA ILE A 260 16.81 7.33 19.52
C ILE A 260 15.62 6.57 18.88
N ILE A 261 15.70 6.27 17.58
CA ILE A 261 14.66 5.49 16.89
C ILE A 261 14.55 4.10 17.52
N HIS A 262 15.67 3.46 17.83
CA HIS A 262 15.69 2.15 18.48
C HIS A 262 15.05 2.20 19.89
N GLU A 263 15.38 3.21 20.70
CA GLU A 263 14.75 3.41 22.02
C GLU A 263 13.23 3.61 21.92
N PHE A 264 12.76 4.36 20.93
CA PHE A 264 11.32 4.52 20.69
C PHE A 264 10.67 3.22 20.22
N GLN A 265 11.34 2.41 19.40
CA GLN A 265 10.84 1.10 18.98
C GLN A 265 10.70 0.14 20.17
N GLU A 266 11.67 0.11 21.08
CA GLU A 266 11.59 -0.68 22.32
C GLU A 266 10.42 -0.21 23.21
N THR A 267 10.23 1.11 23.33
CA THR A 267 9.13 1.70 24.10
C THR A 267 7.77 1.31 23.50
N ILE A 268 7.61 1.39 22.18
CA ILE A 268 6.40 0.96 21.47
C ILE A 268 6.14 -0.53 21.70
N HIS A 269 7.17 -1.38 21.65
CA HIS A 269 7.02 -2.80 21.89
C HIS A 269 6.55 -3.10 23.32
N SER A 270 7.15 -2.45 24.33
CA SER A 270 6.72 -2.58 25.72
C SER A 270 5.28 -2.11 25.94
N LEU A 271 4.85 -1.01 25.31
CA LEU A 271 3.48 -0.51 25.42
C LEU A 271 2.47 -1.45 24.73
N ASN A 272 2.84 -2.06 23.61
CA ASN A 272 2.00 -3.05 22.94
C ASN A 272 1.80 -4.30 23.80
N ASP A 273 2.86 -4.79 24.44
CA ASP A 273 2.78 -5.92 25.39
C ASP A 273 1.89 -5.61 26.60
N GLU A 274 1.93 -4.37 27.10
CA GLU A 274 1.04 -3.91 28.17
C GLU A 274 -0.41 -3.80 27.70
N ASN A 275 -0.63 -3.28 26.49
CA ASN A 275 -1.96 -3.17 25.90
C ASN A 275 -2.59 -4.55 25.64
N GLU A 276 -1.81 -5.53 25.20
CA GLU A 276 -2.25 -6.93 25.03
C GLU A 276 -2.70 -7.53 26.37
N LYS A 277 -1.91 -7.35 27.45
CA LYS A 277 -2.27 -7.80 28.80
C LYS A 277 -3.52 -7.10 29.35
N LEU A 278 -3.70 -5.81 29.04
CA LEU A 278 -4.90 -5.07 29.45
C LEU A 278 -6.13 -5.53 28.68
N SER A 279 -5.98 -5.80 27.38
CA SER A 279 -7.04 -6.34 26.52
C SER A 279 -7.50 -7.73 26.99
N GLU A 280 -6.55 -8.61 27.34
CA GLU A 280 -6.85 -9.93 27.93
C GLU A 280 -7.64 -9.80 29.23
N LYS A 281 -7.19 -8.92 30.15
CA LYS A 281 -7.93 -8.65 31.41
C LYS A 281 -9.33 -8.10 31.16
N LEU A 282 -9.50 -7.20 30.19
CA LEU A 282 -10.80 -6.64 29.83
C LEU A 282 -11.74 -7.75 29.33
N SER A 283 -11.23 -8.65 28.49
CA SER A 283 -11.97 -9.82 28.01
C SER A 283 -12.40 -10.74 29.16
N GLU A 284 -11.51 -11.03 30.11
CA GLU A 284 -11.86 -11.82 31.30
C GLU A 284 -12.94 -11.16 32.17
N TYR A 285 -12.88 -9.83 32.36
CA TYR A 285 -13.91 -9.11 33.12
C TYR A 285 -15.26 -9.13 32.40
N HIS A 286 -15.24 -8.99 31.07
CA HIS A 286 -16.45 -9.08 30.26
C HIS A 286 -17.08 -10.47 30.36
N GLU A 287 -16.29 -11.54 30.27
CA GLU A 287 -16.78 -12.92 30.42
C GLU A 287 -17.39 -13.15 31.81
N ARG A 288 -16.73 -12.68 32.88
CA ARG A 288 -17.29 -12.75 34.25
C ARG A 288 -18.60 -11.97 34.37
N SER A 289 -18.68 -10.77 33.78
CA SER A 289 -19.91 -9.96 33.78
C SER A 289 -21.07 -10.66 33.08
N ILE A 290 -20.82 -11.34 31.96
CA ILE A 290 -21.83 -12.17 31.27
C ILE A 290 -22.28 -13.33 32.16
N GLN A 291 -21.34 -14.02 32.81
CA GLN A 291 -21.67 -15.12 33.73
C GLN A 291 -22.55 -14.66 34.90
N ASP A 292 -22.21 -13.54 35.52
CA ASP A 292 -23.00 -12.96 36.61
C ASP A 292 -24.39 -12.52 36.13
N THR A 293 -24.48 -11.92 34.94
CA THR A 293 -25.75 -11.51 34.33
C THR A 293 -26.65 -12.73 34.07
N ASN A 294 -26.11 -13.80 33.49
CA ASN A 294 -26.84 -15.06 33.31
C ASN A 294 -27.28 -15.64 34.65
N LYS A 295 -26.46 -15.53 35.69
CA LYS A 295 -26.82 -16.01 37.03
C LYS A 295 -27.98 -15.22 37.64
N ILE A 296 -28.02 -13.91 37.42
CA ILE A 296 -29.13 -13.05 37.85
C ILE A 296 -30.42 -13.46 37.14
N VAL A 297 -30.37 -13.74 35.83
CA VAL A 297 -31.54 -14.23 35.06
C VAL A 297 -32.05 -15.55 35.62
N GLU A 298 -31.18 -16.54 35.85
CA GLU A 298 -31.57 -17.81 36.47
C GLU A 298 -32.23 -17.61 37.84
N LEU A 299 -31.68 -16.74 38.68
CA LEU A 299 -32.24 -16.46 39.99
C LEU A 299 -33.61 -15.79 39.89
N ASN A 300 -33.80 -14.86 38.95
CA ASN A 300 -35.11 -14.23 38.71
C ASN A 300 -36.17 -15.26 38.27
N ASP A 301 -35.82 -16.19 37.38
CA ASP A 301 -36.72 -17.28 36.98
C ASP A 301 -37.11 -18.16 38.17
N THR A 302 -36.16 -18.46 39.06
CA THR A 302 -36.46 -19.21 40.28
C THR A 302 -37.36 -18.42 41.24
N ILE A 303 -37.18 -17.11 41.35
CA ILE A 303 -38.04 -16.23 42.16
C ILE A 303 -39.47 -16.26 41.62
N HIS A 304 -39.68 -16.05 40.32
CA HIS A 304 -41.01 -16.10 39.71
C HIS A 304 -41.69 -17.47 39.89
N SER A 305 -40.94 -18.57 39.73
CA SER A 305 -41.45 -19.92 40.01
C SER A 305 -41.90 -20.11 41.47
N LEU A 306 -41.16 -19.53 42.42
CA LEU A 306 -41.51 -19.56 43.84
C LEU A 306 -42.72 -18.65 44.15
N GLU A 307 -42.81 -17.47 43.54
CA GLU A 307 -43.95 -16.56 43.64
C GLU A 307 -45.24 -17.24 43.16
N ASP A 308 -45.19 -17.94 42.02
CA ASP A 308 -46.32 -18.72 41.50
C ASP A 308 -46.74 -19.84 42.43
N LYS A 309 -45.77 -20.54 43.05
CA LYS A 309 -46.08 -21.58 44.05
C LYS A 309 -46.71 -20.97 45.30
N LEU A 310 -46.21 -19.82 45.76
CA LEU A 310 -46.75 -19.10 46.90
C LEU A 310 -48.19 -18.63 46.63
N ASN A 311 -48.46 -18.07 45.46
CA ASN A 311 -49.78 -17.59 45.06
C ASN A 311 -50.80 -18.75 44.95
N ARG A 312 -50.38 -19.90 44.41
CA ARG A 312 -51.19 -21.13 44.43
C ARG A 312 -51.51 -21.61 45.84
N ALA A 313 -50.51 -21.61 46.75
CA ALA A 313 -50.71 -21.98 48.14
C ALA A 313 -51.65 -21.01 48.87
N LYS A 314 -51.51 -19.70 48.67
CA LYS A 314 -52.42 -18.67 49.21
C LYS A 314 -53.86 -18.88 48.74
N SER A 315 -54.06 -19.13 47.44
CA SER A 315 -55.39 -19.41 46.87
C SER A 315 -56.03 -20.66 47.47
N ARG A 316 -55.24 -21.73 47.67
CA ARG A 316 -55.69 -22.95 48.34
C ARG A 316 -56.08 -22.70 49.80
N ASN A 317 -55.29 -21.93 50.54
CA ASN A 317 -55.61 -21.58 51.94
C ASN A 317 -56.92 -20.80 52.04
N SER A 318 -57.13 -19.79 51.18
CA SER A 318 -58.39 -19.05 51.13
C SER A 318 -59.59 -19.95 50.81
N ALA A 319 -59.45 -20.91 49.88
CA ALA A 319 -60.49 -21.88 49.60
C ALA A 319 -60.83 -22.78 50.82
N LEU A 320 -59.81 -23.19 51.58
CA LEU A 320 -60.00 -23.96 52.82
C LEU A 320 -60.64 -23.12 53.93
N GLU A 321 -60.26 -21.86 54.09
CA GLU A 321 -60.87 -20.93 55.04
C GLU A 321 -62.37 -20.75 54.75
N ASN A 322 -62.72 -20.53 53.48
CA ASN A 322 -64.13 -20.46 53.05
C ASN A 322 -64.89 -21.76 53.33
N HIS A 323 -64.26 -22.92 53.13
CA HIS A 323 -64.87 -24.21 53.42
C HIS A 323 -65.11 -24.41 54.93
N ILE A 324 -64.14 -24.02 55.77
CA ILE A 324 -64.27 -24.06 57.23
C ILE A 324 -65.40 -23.13 57.69
N GLU A 325 -65.50 -21.92 57.14
CA GLU A 325 -66.59 -20.99 57.42
C GLU A 325 -67.96 -21.57 57.02
N GLY A 326 -68.03 -22.22 55.85
CA GLY A 326 -69.23 -22.94 55.38
C GLY A 326 -69.63 -24.07 56.33
N LEU A 327 -68.68 -24.91 56.76
CA LEU A 327 -68.92 -25.98 57.72
C LEU A 327 -69.37 -25.44 59.09
N ASN A 328 -68.74 -24.37 59.57
CA ASN A 328 -69.13 -23.73 60.84
C ASN A 328 -70.55 -23.18 60.76
N SER A 329 -70.91 -22.52 59.66
CA SER A 329 -72.27 -22.03 59.41
C SER A 329 -73.29 -23.18 59.38
N PHE A 330 -72.94 -24.29 58.73
CA PHE A 330 -73.76 -25.51 58.71
C PHE A 330 -73.96 -26.11 60.10
N ILE A 331 -72.90 -26.20 60.92
CA ILE A 331 -72.97 -26.70 62.30
C ILE A 331 -73.87 -25.80 63.16
N VAL A 332 -73.70 -24.48 63.07
CA VAL A 332 -74.53 -23.52 63.84
C VAL A 332 -76.00 -23.64 63.45
N ASN A 333 -76.31 -23.71 62.15
CA ASN A 333 -77.68 -23.89 61.67
C ASN A 333 -78.28 -25.23 62.12
N SER A 334 -77.49 -26.30 62.08
CA SER A 334 -77.91 -27.64 62.56
C SER A 334 -78.21 -27.64 64.07
N ARG A 335 -77.42 -26.93 64.88
CA ARG A 335 -77.67 -26.79 66.33
C ARG A 335 -78.97 -26.03 66.60
N ARG A 336 -79.22 -24.92 65.90
CA ARG A 336 -80.48 -24.15 66.01
C ARG A 336 -81.71 -24.97 65.63
N LEU A 337 -81.62 -25.79 64.57
CA LEU A 337 -82.69 -26.70 64.17
C LEU A 337 -82.99 -27.76 65.23
N ASN A 338 -81.96 -28.28 65.90
CA ASN A 338 -82.14 -29.24 67.00
C ASN A 338 -82.75 -28.57 68.24
N GLU A 339 -82.33 -27.35 68.59
CA GLU A 339 -82.90 -26.59 69.71
C GLU A 339 -84.40 -26.27 69.49
N SER A 340 -84.84 -26.03 68.25
CA SER A 340 -86.27 -25.82 67.97
C SER A 340 -87.12 -27.09 68.04
N LEU A 341 -86.51 -28.28 68.06
CA LEU A 341 -87.21 -29.57 68.15
C LEU A 341 -87.47 -30.00 69.60
N ASP A 342 -86.71 -29.49 70.58
CA ASP A 342 -86.88 -29.83 72.00
C ASP A 342 -88.05 -29.10 72.68
N ASP A 343 -88.54 -27.98 72.13
CA ASP A 343 -89.71 -27.26 72.66
C ASP A 343 -91.07 -27.81 72.20
N ASN A 344 -91.08 -28.82 71.32
CA ASN A 344 -92.30 -29.52 70.91
C ASN A 344 -92.29 -30.96 71.43
N SER A 345 -92.71 -31.12 72.70
CA SER A 345 -93.18 -32.39 73.23
C SER A 345 -94.50 -32.79 72.56
N PHE A 346 -94.46 -33.25 71.31
CA PHE A 346 -95.51 -34.11 70.77
C PHE A 346 -94.92 -35.08 69.75
N CYS A 347 -95.14 -36.37 70.04
CA CYS A 347 -94.61 -37.52 69.32
C CYS A 347 -94.77 -37.40 67.79
N ASN A 348 -93.66 -37.51 67.05
CA ASN A 348 -93.73 -38.13 65.72
C ASN A 348 -92.45 -38.90 65.40
N LYS A 349 -92.42 -40.18 65.82
CA LYS A 349 -91.30 -41.12 65.59
C LYS A 349 -91.08 -41.47 64.11
N ASP A 350 -91.99 -41.07 63.21
CA ASP A 350 -91.93 -41.45 61.79
C ASP A 350 -91.13 -40.47 60.91
N PHE A 351 -90.86 -39.24 61.37
CA PHE A 351 -90.12 -38.26 60.57
C PHE A 351 -88.60 -38.53 60.57
N VAL A 352 -88.06 -39.03 61.69
CA VAL A 352 -86.63 -39.33 61.84
C VAL A 352 -86.20 -40.53 60.98
N HIS A 353 -87.13 -41.41 60.58
CA HIS A 353 -86.83 -42.53 59.70
C HIS A 353 -86.78 -42.15 58.21
N ASN A 354 -87.37 -41.02 57.81
CA ASN A 354 -87.41 -40.58 56.41
C ASN A 354 -86.18 -39.74 56.01
N ILE A 355 -85.58 -38.99 56.95
CA ILE A 355 -84.33 -38.25 56.69
C ILE A 355 -83.13 -39.21 56.55
N LYS A 356 -83.16 -40.38 57.21
CA LYS A 356 -82.13 -41.43 57.04
C LYS A 356 -82.23 -42.20 55.72
N LYS A 357 -83.34 -42.13 54.99
CA LYS A 357 -83.50 -42.79 53.68
C LYS A 357 -83.26 -41.87 52.48
N ASN A 358 -83.44 -40.56 52.63
CA ASN A 358 -83.26 -39.60 51.52
C ASN A 358 -81.87 -38.94 51.44
N THR A 359 -80.91 -39.33 52.28
CA THR A 359 -79.49 -38.94 52.16
C THR A 359 -78.59 -40.06 51.65
N CYS A 360 -79.19 -41.11 51.09
CA CYS A 360 -78.48 -42.22 50.46
C CYS A 360 -78.90 -42.36 48.99
N SER A 361 -78.77 -41.28 48.21
CA SER A 361 -78.69 -41.36 46.75
C SER A 361 -77.96 -40.11 46.23
N ASP A 362 -76.86 -40.38 45.51
CA ASP A 362 -76.26 -39.56 44.47
C ASP A 362 -75.67 -38.21 44.86
N SER A 363 -74.36 -38.19 45.15
CA SER A 363 -73.37 -37.25 44.54
C SER A 363 -72.09 -37.09 45.37
N LEU A 364 -71.36 -38.17 45.66
CA LEU A 364 -69.99 -38.10 46.18
C LEU A 364 -69.07 -39.14 45.50
N GLU A 365 -69.25 -39.30 44.20
CA GLU A 365 -68.23 -39.79 43.28
C GLU A 365 -68.11 -38.76 42.17
N THR A 366 -67.03 -37.97 42.21
CA THR A 366 -66.35 -37.21 41.13
C THR A 366 -65.88 -35.85 41.65
N SER A 367 -64.64 -35.79 42.17
CA SER A 367 -63.74 -34.64 42.01
C SER A 367 -62.36 -34.92 42.65
N TYR A 368 -61.85 -36.14 42.50
CA TYR A 368 -60.43 -36.44 42.65
C TYR A 368 -60.02 -37.24 41.43
N ASP A 369 -60.02 -36.57 40.27
CA ASP A 369 -59.14 -36.86 39.14
C ASP A 369 -59.35 -35.78 38.08
N THR A 370 -58.28 -35.49 37.32
CA THR A 370 -58.23 -34.60 36.14
C THR A 370 -58.07 -33.10 36.40
N ILE A 371 -56.86 -32.68 36.78
CA ILE A 371 -56.18 -31.58 36.05
C ILE A 371 -54.90 -32.16 35.48
N ALA A 372 -55.08 -32.96 34.44
CA ALA A 372 -54.09 -33.24 33.42
C ALA A 372 -54.81 -33.08 32.08
N SER A 373 -54.11 -32.41 31.15
CA SER A 373 -54.36 -32.37 29.70
C SER A 373 -55.28 -31.25 29.19
N ASP A 374 -54.68 -30.11 28.88
CA ASP A 374 -54.98 -29.41 27.63
C ASP A 374 -53.80 -29.67 26.67
N SER A 375 -54.10 -30.21 25.49
CA SER A 375 -53.14 -30.54 24.43
C SER A 375 -53.75 -30.32 23.05
N GLY A 376 -52.99 -29.64 22.19
CA GLY A 376 -53.13 -29.62 20.73
C GLY A 376 -52.75 -28.25 20.13
N LEU A 377 -51.98 -28.09 19.06
CA LEU A 377 -51.29 -29.02 18.14
C LEU A 377 -50.53 -28.13 17.13
N HIS A 378 -49.26 -28.42 16.80
CA HIS A 378 -48.73 -28.44 15.42
C HIS A 378 -47.26 -28.96 15.35
N HIS A 379 -47.13 -30.11 14.67
CA HIS A 379 -46.07 -30.67 13.79
C HIS A 379 -44.54 -30.65 14.14
N SER A 380 -44.03 -31.86 14.47
CA SER A 380 -42.99 -32.67 13.76
C SER A 380 -41.54 -32.14 13.53
N PRO A 381 -40.53 -33.01 13.23
CA PRO A 381 -40.32 -34.43 13.56
C PRO A 381 -38.91 -34.77 14.13
N LEU A 382 -38.80 -36.03 14.58
CA LEU A 382 -37.64 -36.74 15.11
C LEU A 382 -36.50 -36.93 14.08
N ILE A 383 -35.26 -36.66 14.49
CA ILE A 383 -34.07 -37.38 13.99
C ILE A 383 -33.36 -38.05 15.17
N SER A 384 -33.32 -39.36 15.07
CA SER A 384 -32.59 -40.33 15.89
C SER A 384 -31.08 -40.07 15.85
N ARG A 385 -30.41 -40.01 17.01
CA ARG A 385 -29.04 -40.53 17.17
C ARG A 385 -28.85 -41.17 18.55
N ARG A 386 -28.74 -42.50 18.52
CA ARG A 386 -28.02 -43.31 19.52
C ARG A 386 -26.57 -42.81 19.61
N SER A 387 -26.04 -42.69 20.81
CA SER A 387 -24.61 -42.80 21.06
C SER A 387 -24.37 -43.89 22.09
N TYR A 388 -23.53 -44.84 21.66
CA TYR A 388 -23.10 -46.02 22.36
C TYR A 388 -22.13 -45.65 23.48
N SER A 389 -22.31 -46.28 24.64
CA SER A 389 -21.22 -46.56 25.56
C SER A 389 -20.26 -47.57 24.91
N LEU A 390 -18.97 -47.25 24.80
CA LEU A 390 -17.88 -48.17 25.12
C LEU A 390 -16.51 -47.47 25.05
N SER A 391 -15.81 -47.51 26.18
CA SER A 391 -14.36 -47.76 26.30
C SER A 391 -13.35 -46.78 25.66
N HIS A 392 -12.55 -46.12 26.48
CA HIS A 392 -11.11 -46.43 26.66
C HIS A 392 -10.45 -45.30 27.46
N ALA A 393 -9.89 -45.66 28.61
CA ALA A 393 -8.86 -44.87 29.27
C ALA A 393 -7.59 -44.87 28.42
N PRO A 394 -6.79 -43.79 28.50
CA PRO A 394 -5.36 -43.99 28.65
C PRO A 394 -4.86 -43.34 29.93
N ILE A 395 -4.11 -44.16 30.64
CA ILE A 395 -3.16 -43.82 31.69
C ILE A 395 -2.17 -42.82 31.11
N LEU A 396 -2.10 -41.61 31.68
CA LEU A 396 -0.89 -40.79 31.62
C LEU A 396 -0.45 -40.44 33.04
N ILE A 397 0.74 -40.97 33.32
CA ILE A 397 1.54 -40.81 34.51
C ILE A 397 2.02 -39.35 34.54
N LEU A 398 1.57 -38.57 35.52
CA LEU A 398 2.28 -37.35 35.92
C LEU A 398 3.07 -37.66 37.18
N ASN A 399 4.35 -37.96 36.96
CA ASN A 399 5.38 -37.91 37.97
C ASN A 399 5.43 -36.50 38.57
N GLY A 400 5.28 -36.43 39.88
CA GLY A 400 5.56 -35.22 40.63
C GLY A 400 7.04 -34.89 40.61
N GLN A 401 7.36 -33.60 40.57
CA GLN A 401 8.48 -33.09 41.33
C GLN A 401 8.06 -31.86 42.12
N ARG A 402 8.13 -32.05 43.44
CA ARG A 402 8.17 -31.02 44.47
C ARG A 402 9.34 -30.09 44.16
N ASN A 403 9.13 -28.78 44.27
CA ASN A 403 10.14 -27.90 44.81
C ASN A 403 9.49 -26.79 45.64
N ARG A 404 9.54 -27.00 46.96
CA ARG A 404 9.38 -25.98 47.98
C ARG A 404 10.62 -25.08 47.93
N LYS A 405 10.44 -23.76 47.86
CA LYS A 405 11.37 -22.82 48.51
C LYS A 405 10.58 -21.70 49.20
N PHE A 406 10.86 -21.57 50.49
CA PHE A 406 10.54 -20.46 51.37
C PHE A 406 11.22 -19.17 50.87
N TYR A 407 10.59 -17.99 51.04
CA TYR A 407 10.84 -17.07 52.16
C TYR A 407 10.13 -15.71 52.01
N ARG A 408 9.68 -15.20 53.17
CA ARG A 408 9.65 -13.79 53.64
C ARG A 408 8.69 -12.78 53.00
N SER A 409 7.60 -12.59 53.76
CA SER A 409 7.07 -11.31 54.22
C SER A 409 8.13 -10.22 54.46
N THR A 410 7.90 -9.04 53.89
CA THR A 410 8.28 -7.74 54.45
C THR A 410 7.14 -6.75 54.27
N THR A 411 6.76 -6.15 55.40
CA THR A 411 5.79 -5.07 55.62
C THR A 411 6.31 -3.70 55.15
N TYR A 412 5.47 -2.86 54.54
CA TYR A 412 5.52 -1.37 54.55
C TYR A 412 4.10 -0.89 54.16
N LYS A 413 3.29 -0.33 55.09
CA LYS A 413 3.17 1.09 55.49
C LYS A 413 2.67 2.04 54.40
N ASP A 414 1.42 2.46 54.58
CA ASP A 414 0.83 3.79 54.43
C ASP A 414 1.15 4.64 53.18
N ASN A 415 0.12 4.91 52.38
CA ASN A 415 -0.03 6.18 51.66
C ASN A 415 -1.52 6.53 51.49
N PRO A 416 -2.04 7.66 52.05
CA PRO A 416 -3.47 7.99 52.03
C PRO A 416 -3.94 8.81 50.81
N ASP A 417 -3.10 9.03 49.80
CA ASP A 417 -3.43 9.94 48.67
C ASP A 417 -4.15 9.27 47.48
N ARG A 418 -4.76 8.09 47.66
CA ARG A 418 -5.45 7.36 46.57
C ARG A 418 -6.97 7.52 46.53
N TYR A 419 -7.56 8.35 47.38
CA TYR A 419 -9.02 8.52 47.46
C TYR A 419 -9.59 9.79 46.80
N LEU A 420 -8.75 10.62 46.17
CA LEU A 420 -9.22 11.82 45.46
C LEU A 420 -9.29 11.66 43.93
N SER A 421 -8.80 10.56 43.34
CA SER A 421 -8.89 10.35 41.88
C SER A 421 -10.08 9.50 41.42
N LEU A 422 -10.88 8.97 42.36
CA LEU A 422 -12.05 8.12 42.05
C LEU A 422 -13.35 8.94 41.89
N ALA A 423 -13.33 10.23 42.25
CA ALA A 423 -14.49 11.12 42.12
C ALA A 423 -14.56 11.79 40.73
N ASP A 424 -13.41 12.06 40.10
CA ASP A 424 -13.35 12.68 38.76
C ASP A 424 -13.66 11.66 37.64
N GLU A 425 -13.40 10.38 37.88
CA GLU A 425 -13.65 9.31 36.89
C GLU A 425 -15.14 8.92 36.81
N LEU A 426 -15.95 9.27 37.82
CA LEU A 426 -17.41 9.02 37.82
C LEU A 426 -18.23 10.11 37.11
N HIS A 427 -17.67 11.29 36.85
CA HIS A 427 -18.40 12.38 36.19
C HIS A 427 -18.42 12.25 34.66
N CYS A 428 -17.41 11.60 34.07
CA CYS A 428 -17.35 11.36 32.62
C CYS A 428 -18.25 10.22 32.13
N HIS A 429 -18.82 9.39 33.03
CA HIS A 429 -19.71 8.29 32.67
C HIS A 429 -21.22 8.63 32.69
N VAL A 430 -21.59 9.84 33.11
CA VAL A 430 -23.01 10.26 33.15
C VAL A 430 -23.45 10.97 31.87
N ILE A 431 -22.54 11.40 30.99
CA ILE A 431 -22.88 12.08 29.73
C ILE A 431 -23.04 11.10 28.54
N ALA A 432 -22.50 9.89 28.61
CA ALA A 432 -22.58 8.91 27.52
C ALA A 432 -23.88 8.07 27.49
N LYS A 433 -24.91 8.42 28.29
CA LYS A 433 -26.16 7.63 28.41
C LYS A 433 -27.42 8.36 27.91
N ALA A 434 -27.25 9.32 26.99
CA ALA A 434 -28.36 10.11 26.43
C ALA A 434 -28.59 9.96 24.92
N GLU A 435 -27.79 9.18 24.19
CA GLU A 435 -27.87 9.08 22.71
C GLU A 435 -28.15 7.67 22.19
N GLU A 436 -28.77 6.80 22.99
CA GLU A 436 -29.05 5.41 22.62
C GLU A 436 -30.56 5.16 22.45
N ASN A 437 -31.25 6.00 21.66
CA ASN A 437 -32.67 5.82 21.36
C ASN A 437 -33.10 5.94 19.88
N ASP A 438 -32.20 6.08 18.90
CA ASP A 438 -32.61 6.34 17.50
C ASP A 438 -32.04 5.40 16.42
N LEU A 439 -31.52 4.22 16.77
CA LEU A 439 -30.96 3.28 15.77
C LEU A 439 -31.80 2.01 15.51
N SER A 440 -33.07 1.97 15.93
CA SER A 440 -33.92 0.79 15.73
C SER A 440 -34.57 0.64 14.33
N ILE A 441 -34.22 1.48 13.34
CA ILE A 441 -34.88 1.47 12.01
C ILE A 441 -34.00 0.88 10.88
N PHE A 442 -32.73 0.52 11.13
CA PHE A 442 -31.80 0.27 10.01
C PHE A 442 -31.51 -1.19 9.62
N PHE A 443 -32.02 -2.21 10.32
CA PHE A 443 -31.56 -3.61 10.14
C PHE A 443 -32.54 -4.62 9.52
N ASP A 444 -33.59 -4.18 8.81
CA ASP A 444 -34.59 -5.08 8.21
C ASP A 444 -34.54 -5.19 6.65
N SER A 445 -33.42 -4.89 5.99
CA SER A 445 -33.38 -4.89 4.51
C SER A 445 -32.15 -5.50 3.83
N LEU A 446 -31.58 -6.56 4.39
CA LEU A 446 -30.52 -7.32 3.71
C LEU A 446 -30.81 -8.83 3.66
N HIS A 447 -31.82 -9.21 2.85
CA HIS A 447 -31.80 -10.50 2.19
C HIS A 447 -32.32 -10.40 0.74
N GLU A 448 -31.44 -10.86 -0.18
CA GLU A 448 -31.63 -11.26 -1.59
C GLU A 448 -31.07 -10.39 -2.75
N PRO A 449 -30.65 -11.02 -3.87
CA PRO A 449 -29.43 -10.65 -4.58
C PRO A 449 -29.63 -9.96 -5.94
N ARG A 450 -28.56 -9.26 -6.36
CA ARG A 450 -28.17 -8.85 -7.73
C ARG A 450 -29.24 -8.17 -8.61
N ARG A 451 -29.02 -6.87 -8.88
CA ARG A 451 -29.03 -6.28 -10.24
C ARG A 451 -28.30 -4.94 -10.26
N GLU A 452 -27.48 -4.76 -11.29
CA GLU A 452 -26.55 -3.66 -11.49
C GLU A 452 -27.23 -2.37 -11.98
N SER A 453 -26.52 -1.25 -11.76
CA SER A 453 -26.61 0.05 -12.45
C SER A 453 -27.85 0.91 -12.16
N LYS A 454 -27.80 1.66 -11.05
CA LYS A 454 -28.40 3.01 -10.86
C LYS A 454 -28.17 3.65 -9.48
N VAL A 455 -27.44 2.99 -8.58
CA VAL A 455 -27.31 3.41 -7.17
C VAL A 455 -26.32 4.57 -6.93
N ASN A 456 -25.59 5.04 -7.94
CA ASN A 456 -24.45 5.94 -7.69
C ASN A 456 -24.79 7.43 -7.57
N GLU A 457 -25.95 7.91 -8.04
CA GLU A 457 -26.31 9.34 -7.91
C GLU A 457 -27.05 9.67 -6.60
N GLN A 458 -27.86 8.75 -6.07
CA GLN A 458 -28.56 8.97 -4.80
C GLN A 458 -27.63 8.90 -3.58
N ASN A 459 -26.59 8.07 -3.64
CA ASN A 459 -25.64 7.95 -2.52
C ASN A 459 -24.69 9.16 -2.43
N ILE A 460 -24.42 9.84 -3.55
CA ILE A 460 -23.62 11.07 -3.57
C ILE A 460 -24.42 12.24 -3.01
N GLN A 461 -25.71 12.36 -3.37
CA GLN A 461 -26.59 13.42 -2.82
C GLN A 461 -26.83 13.29 -1.30
N ILE A 462 -26.92 12.06 -0.78
CA ILE A 462 -27.08 11.83 0.67
C ILE A 462 -25.78 12.15 1.43
N PHE A 463 -24.62 11.94 0.81
CA PHE A 463 -23.33 12.24 1.41
C PHE A 463 -23.02 13.75 1.37
N GLU A 464 -23.41 14.44 0.31
CA GLU A 464 -23.29 15.90 0.18
C GLU A 464 -24.20 16.64 1.18
N SER A 465 -25.45 16.17 1.39
CA SER A 465 -26.33 16.74 2.42
C SER A 465 -25.82 16.53 3.84
N PHE A 466 -25.13 15.41 4.10
CA PHE A 466 -24.54 15.13 5.41
C PHE A 466 -23.32 16.01 5.72
N ILE A 467 -22.56 16.42 4.70
CA ILE A 467 -21.42 17.34 4.85
C ILE A 467 -21.89 18.80 4.99
N GLU A 468 -22.96 19.20 4.29
CA GLU A 468 -23.54 20.54 4.46
C GLU A 468 -24.07 20.76 5.88
N ASP A 469 -24.75 19.76 6.47
CA ASP A 469 -25.31 19.87 7.83
C ASP A 469 -24.24 19.93 8.95
N GLN A 470 -23.02 19.41 8.71
CA GLN A 470 -21.91 19.47 9.67
C GLN A 470 -21.14 20.81 9.64
N SER A 471 -21.23 21.57 8.54
CA SER A 471 -20.56 22.87 8.40
C SER A 471 -21.23 24.02 9.16
N THR A 472 -22.48 23.83 9.59
CA THR A 472 -23.28 24.82 10.33
C THR A 472 -23.12 24.78 11.86
N ILE A 473 -22.27 23.89 12.41
CA ILE A 473 -22.10 23.70 13.87
C ILE A 473 -20.70 24.13 14.34
N HIS A 474 -20.19 25.26 13.83
CA HIS A 474 -19.06 25.97 14.43
C HIS A 474 -19.43 27.44 14.68
N GLU A 475 -20.34 27.65 15.63
CA GLU A 475 -20.36 28.89 16.42
C GLU A 475 -19.40 28.71 17.60
N GLU A 476 -18.38 29.57 17.64
CA GLU A 476 -17.43 29.71 18.73
C GLU A 476 -18.15 29.89 20.07
N LYS A 477 -18.09 28.87 20.92
CA LYS A 477 -18.33 29.05 22.36
C LYS A 477 -16.97 29.25 23.04
N GLU A 478 -16.70 30.51 23.41
CA GLU A 478 -15.72 30.83 24.46
C GLU A 478 -16.12 30.05 25.72
N LEU A 479 -15.30 29.08 26.10
CA LEU A 479 -15.38 28.40 27.38
C LEU A 479 -14.59 29.21 28.40
N ASP A 480 -15.27 29.63 29.48
CA ASP A 480 -14.67 30.35 30.61
C ASP A 480 -13.47 29.58 31.19
N GLU A 481 -12.34 30.27 31.36
CA GLU A 481 -11.01 29.73 31.67
C GLU A 481 -10.82 29.19 33.11
N GLU A 482 -11.88 28.92 33.87
CA GLU A 482 -11.74 28.68 35.33
C GLU A 482 -11.44 27.23 35.76
N GLU A 483 -11.47 26.22 34.89
CA GLU A 483 -11.18 24.83 35.31
C GLU A 483 -10.27 24.03 34.34
N ILE A 484 -9.33 24.68 33.68
CA ILE A 484 -8.29 23.93 32.94
C ILE A 484 -7.20 23.49 33.92
N SER A 485 -7.13 22.18 34.17
CA SER A 485 -6.05 21.55 34.94
C SER A 485 -4.67 22.09 34.51
N PRO A 486 -3.75 22.44 35.44
CA PRO A 486 -2.43 22.98 35.10
C PRO A 486 -1.59 22.07 34.19
N ALA A 487 -1.95 20.79 34.05
CA ALA A 487 -1.36 19.88 33.06
C ALA A 487 -1.84 20.17 31.63
N CYS A 488 -3.14 20.40 31.45
CA CYS A 488 -3.75 20.75 30.17
C CYS A 488 -3.29 22.14 29.70
N SER A 489 -3.18 23.13 30.60
CA SER A 489 -2.64 24.46 30.22
C SER A 489 -1.19 24.39 29.75
N ARG A 490 -0.38 23.48 30.32
CA ARG A 490 1.01 23.26 29.90
C ARG A 490 1.11 22.56 28.54
N LEU A 491 0.23 21.59 28.27
CA LEU A 491 0.15 20.93 26.96
C LEU A 491 -0.37 21.89 25.88
N LEU A 492 -1.39 22.68 26.20
CA LEU A 492 -1.94 23.68 25.29
C LEU A 492 -0.89 24.76 24.93
N MET A 493 -0.08 25.20 25.91
CA MET A 493 1.03 26.12 25.68
C MET A 493 2.12 25.51 24.79
N LYS A 494 2.49 24.23 25.00
CA LYS A 494 3.45 23.54 24.13
C LYS A 494 2.93 23.39 22.70
N LEU A 495 1.66 23.01 22.53
CA LEU A 495 1.04 22.90 21.21
C LEU A 495 0.94 24.25 20.50
N LYS A 496 0.59 25.33 21.22
CA LYS A 496 0.62 26.69 20.65
C LYS A 496 2.04 27.09 20.22
N GLN A 497 3.06 26.76 21.00
CA GLN A 497 4.46 27.06 20.68
C GLN A 497 4.99 26.27 19.48
N GLU A 498 4.63 24.98 19.37
CA GLU A 498 4.98 24.14 18.21
C GLU A 498 4.27 24.61 16.93
N ASN A 499 2.99 24.99 17.03
CA ASN A 499 2.23 25.48 15.89
C ASN A 499 2.77 26.83 15.38
N GLU A 500 3.17 27.73 16.29
CA GLU A 500 3.82 28.99 15.89
C GLU A 500 5.20 28.76 15.26
N SER A 501 5.95 27.75 15.73
CA SER A 501 7.24 27.35 15.14
C SER A 501 7.07 26.80 13.71
N LEU A 502 6.03 25.98 13.49
CA LEU A 502 5.67 25.47 12.16
C LEU A 502 5.24 26.58 11.20
N LYS A 503 4.48 27.57 11.71
CA LYS A 503 4.08 28.74 10.92
C LYS A 503 5.30 29.55 10.46
N ILE A 504 6.26 29.81 11.35
CA ILE A 504 7.51 30.51 11.01
C ILE A 504 8.34 29.72 9.98
N ALA A 505 8.40 28.39 10.11
CA ALA A 505 9.10 27.52 9.16
C ALA A 505 8.47 27.57 7.76
N ASN A 506 7.14 27.52 7.68
CA ASN A 506 6.39 27.61 6.43
C ASN A 506 6.53 28.98 5.76
N GLU A 507 6.50 30.08 6.53
CA GLU A 507 6.75 31.43 6.01
C GLU A 507 8.19 31.57 5.48
N SER A 508 9.17 30.98 6.18
CA SER A 508 10.57 30.96 5.74
C SER A 508 10.76 30.17 4.44
N LEU A 509 10.08 29.03 4.29
CA LEU A 509 10.08 28.24 3.06
C LEU A 509 9.43 29.00 1.89
N ALA A 510 8.33 29.71 2.14
CA ALA A 510 7.67 30.54 1.13
C ALA A 510 8.58 31.68 0.65
N LEU A 511 9.31 32.35 1.56
CA LEU A 511 10.28 33.39 1.23
C LEU A 511 11.48 32.85 0.44
N ALA A 512 11.98 31.66 0.79
CA ALA A 512 13.04 30.99 0.04
C ALA A 512 12.61 30.67 -1.41
N ASN A 513 11.37 30.19 -1.60
CA ASN A 513 10.80 29.90 -2.91
C ASN A 513 10.57 31.16 -3.76
N LEU A 514 10.25 32.29 -3.14
CA LEU A 514 10.15 33.58 -3.83
C LEU A 514 11.52 34.13 -4.24
N SER A 515 12.56 33.92 -3.42
CA SER A 515 13.94 34.28 -3.72
C SER A 515 14.52 33.50 -4.91
N ALA A 516 14.14 32.22 -5.04
CA ALA A 516 14.57 31.35 -6.14
C ALA A 516 13.98 31.75 -7.51
N LYS A 517 12.87 32.50 -7.55
CA LYS A 517 12.27 33.02 -8.79
C LYS A 517 12.89 34.38 -9.17
N ARG A 518 14.16 34.40 -9.59
CA ARG A 518 14.70 35.57 -10.30
C ARG A 518 14.19 35.63 -11.74
N PRO A 519 13.71 36.79 -12.23
CA PRO A 519 13.28 36.92 -13.61
C PRO A 519 14.50 36.85 -14.55
N LYS A 520 14.46 35.93 -15.52
CA LYS A 520 15.40 35.88 -16.65
C LYS A 520 15.28 37.19 -17.44
N ARG A 521 16.14 38.17 -17.16
CA ARG A 521 16.33 39.35 -18.01
C ARG A 521 16.99 38.89 -19.31
N GLY A 522 16.18 38.65 -20.34
CA GLY A 522 16.66 38.47 -21.70
C GLY A 522 17.19 39.78 -22.26
N PHE A 523 18.52 39.88 -22.41
CA PHE A 523 19.14 40.91 -23.24
C PHE A 523 18.84 40.58 -24.71
N LYS A 524 17.97 41.38 -25.36
CA LYS A 524 17.85 41.40 -26.81
C LYS A 524 18.93 42.31 -27.37
N ILE A 525 19.91 41.71 -28.05
CA ILE A 525 20.85 42.43 -28.91
C ILE A 525 20.17 42.61 -30.27
N CYS A 526 19.82 43.85 -30.62
CA CYS A 526 19.45 44.21 -32.00
C CYS A 526 20.72 44.31 -32.83
N VAL A 527 20.90 43.38 -33.77
CA VAL A 527 21.83 43.54 -34.88
C VAL A 527 21.09 44.31 -35.97
N ILE A 528 21.57 45.52 -36.28
CA ILE A 528 21.11 46.32 -37.42
C ILE A 528 21.91 45.84 -38.64
N SER A 529 21.19 45.42 -39.67
CA SER A 529 21.69 45.17 -41.03
C SER A 529 20.91 45.98 -42.02
#